data_AF-A0A962U4H5-F1
#
_entry.id   AF-A0A962U4H5-F1
#
_cell.length_a   1.000
_cell.length_b   1.000
_cell.length_c   1.000
_cell.angle_alpha   90.00
_cell.angle_beta   90.00
_cell.angle_gamma   90.00
#
_symmetry.space_group_name_H-M   'P 1'
#
loop_
_entity.id
_entity.type
_entity.pdbx_description
1 polymer ?
#
loop_
_entity_poly.entity_id
_entity_poly.type
_entity_poly.pdbx_seq_one_letter_code
_entity_poly.pdbx_strand_id
1 'polypeptide(L)'
;DLVLLGGVSSGAEVMARGHIHAYGVLRGRAMAGFTGDVSARIFCRELGAELVSIAGRYRVSENLESRYLGRSVQIRLDGDALRFELL
;
A
#
# COMPACT_ATOMS: atom_id res chain seq x y z
N ASP A 1 -3.99 -7.39 -10.96
CA ASP A 1 -3.43 -6.10 -10.49
C ASP A 1 -4.47 -5.00 -10.55
N LEU A 2 -4.17 -3.86 -9.95
CA LEU A 2 -4.98 -2.64 -9.97
C LEU A 2 -4.07 -1.43 -10.19
N VAL A 3 -4.44 -0.55 -11.12
CA VAL A 3 -3.73 0.70 -11.40
C VAL A 3 -4.68 1.86 -11.15
N LEU A 4 -4.27 2.80 -10.31
CA LEU A 4 -5.03 3.97 -9.90
C LEU A 4 -4.30 5.21 -10.41
N LEU A 5 -4.91 5.88 -11.40
CA LEU A 5 -4.39 7.12 -11.97
C LEU A 5 -4.73 8.34 -11.09
N GLY A 6 -5.84 8.26 -10.35
CA GLY A 6 -6.26 9.27 -9.38
C GLY A 6 -5.82 8.95 -7.95
N GLY A 7 -6.16 9.85 -7.02
CA GLY A 7 -5.96 9.60 -5.60
C GLY A 7 -7.00 8.66 -5.01
N VAL A 8 -6.65 8.03 -3.89
CA VAL A 8 -7.57 7.29 -3.02
C VAL A 8 -7.86 8.17 -1.81
N SER A 9 -9.11 8.61 -1.67
CA SER A 9 -9.52 9.46 -0.55
C SER A 9 -9.51 8.72 0.79
N SER A 10 -9.43 9.48 1.88
CA SER A 10 -9.65 8.94 3.23
C SER A 10 -11.02 8.25 3.32
N GLY A 11 -11.10 7.15 4.07
CA GLY A 11 -12.27 6.28 4.16
C GLY A 11 -12.48 5.33 2.99
N ALA A 12 -11.92 5.62 1.81
CA ALA A 12 -12.03 4.74 0.64
C ALA A 12 -11.17 3.49 0.78
N GLU A 13 -11.58 2.42 0.12
CA GLU A 13 -10.93 1.12 0.19
C GLU A 13 -10.70 0.55 -1.20
N VAL A 14 -9.49 0.08 -1.45
CA VAL A 14 -9.12 -0.59 -2.70
C VAL A 14 -8.47 -1.94 -2.42
N MET A 15 -8.85 -2.94 -3.21
CA MET A 15 -8.32 -4.30 -3.09
C MET A 15 -7.93 -4.84 -4.46
N ALA A 16 -6.84 -5.61 -4.51
CA ALA A 16 -6.40 -6.29 -5.72
C ALA A 16 -5.89 -7.70 -5.41
N ARG A 17 -6.14 -8.65 -6.33
CA ARG A 17 -5.59 -10.01 -6.24
C ARG A 17 -4.07 -10.05 -6.36
N GLY A 18 -3.48 -9.12 -7.11
CA GLY A 18 -2.04 -8.99 -7.31
C GLY A 18 -1.54 -7.64 -6.81
N HIS A 19 -0.76 -6.94 -7.61
CA HIS A 19 -0.16 -5.65 -7.25
C HIS A 19 -1.17 -4.49 -7.27
N ILE A 20 -0.87 -3.44 -6.50
CA ILE A 20 -1.54 -2.13 -6.56
C ILE A 20 -0.51 -1.09 -6.97
N HIS A 21 -0.82 -0.30 -7.99
CA HIS A 21 -0.04 0.85 -8.41
C HIS A 21 -0.88 2.12 -8.25
N ALA A 22 -0.53 2.99 -7.31
CA ALA A 22 -1.20 4.26 -7.03
C ALA A 22 -0.33 5.44 -7.49
N TYR A 23 -0.76 6.10 -8.56
CA TYR A 23 -0.04 7.25 -9.12
C TYR A 23 -0.55 8.61 -8.62
N GLY A 24 -1.68 8.62 -7.92
CA GLY A 24 -2.13 9.74 -7.09
C GLY A 24 -1.83 9.52 -5.61
N VAL A 25 -2.35 10.41 -4.76
CA VAL A 25 -2.20 10.30 -3.30
C VAL A 25 -3.01 9.13 -2.75
N LEU A 26 -2.37 8.25 -1.98
CA LEU A 26 -3.03 7.12 -1.34
C LEU A 26 -3.37 7.47 0.11
N ARG A 27 -4.56 8.02 0.38
CA ARG A 27 -5.01 8.38 1.74
C ARG A 27 -5.88 7.31 2.41
N GLY A 28 -6.64 6.56 1.64
CA GLY A 28 -7.51 5.49 2.15
C GLY A 28 -6.75 4.19 2.48
N ARG A 29 -7.43 3.06 2.31
CA ARG A 29 -6.92 1.72 2.60
C ARG A 29 -6.60 0.94 1.33
N ALA A 30 -5.43 0.31 1.28
CA ALA A 30 -4.97 -0.47 0.13
C ALA A 30 -4.59 -1.90 0.51
N MET A 31 -5.19 -2.89 -0.16
CA MET A 31 -4.98 -4.30 0.14
C MET A 31 -4.60 -5.07 -1.13
N ALA A 32 -3.31 -5.36 -1.27
CA ALA A 32 -2.76 -6.16 -2.35
C ALA A 32 -2.69 -7.63 -1.94
N GLY A 33 -2.74 -8.53 -2.92
CA GLY A 33 -2.65 -9.96 -2.66
C GLY A 33 -3.75 -10.51 -1.73
N PHE A 34 -4.98 -9.97 -1.76
CA PHE A 34 -6.01 -10.34 -0.78
C PHE A 34 -6.39 -11.84 -0.80
N THR A 35 -6.02 -12.57 -1.85
CA THR A 35 -6.16 -14.03 -1.97
C THR A 35 -4.98 -14.82 -1.37
N GLY A 36 -4.08 -14.16 -0.63
CA GLY A 36 -2.90 -14.79 -0.02
C GLY A 36 -1.62 -14.70 -0.86
N ASP A 37 -1.57 -13.83 -1.87
CA ASP A 37 -0.37 -13.65 -2.69
C ASP A 37 0.67 -12.79 -1.96
N VAL A 38 1.65 -13.46 -1.36
CA VAL A 38 2.80 -12.86 -0.64
C VAL A 38 3.79 -12.14 -1.57
N SER A 39 3.73 -12.41 -2.87
CA SER A 39 4.56 -11.74 -3.88
C SER A 39 3.98 -10.40 -4.31
N ALA A 40 2.72 -10.12 -3.98
CA ALA A 40 2.07 -8.86 -4.28
C ALA A 40 2.81 -7.66 -3.66
N ARG A 41 2.62 -6.49 -4.27
CA ARG A 41 3.33 -5.25 -3.96
C ARG A 41 2.37 -4.09 -4.03
N ILE A 42 2.60 -3.06 -3.22
CA ILE A 42 1.92 -1.78 -3.35
C ILE A 42 2.98 -0.74 -3.72
N PHE A 43 2.74 -0.04 -4.82
CA PHE A 43 3.53 1.11 -5.24
C PHE A 43 2.64 2.33 -5.07
N CYS A 44 3.14 3.37 -4.41
CA CYS A 44 2.42 4.62 -4.29
C CYS A 44 3.37 5.79 -4.54
N ARG A 45 2.89 6.81 -5.24
CA ARG A 45 3.65 8.04 -5.51
C ARG A 45 3.70 8.97 -4.29
N GLU A 46 2.63 8.97 -3.50
CA GLU A 46 2.52 9.73 -2.27
C GLU A 46 1.78 8.87 -1.22
N LEU A 47 2.54 8.34 -0.26
CA LEU A 47 2.01 7.51 0.83
C LEU A 47 1.35 8.40 1.90
N GLY A 48 0.04 8.26 2.07
CA GLY A 48 -0.71 8.85 3.17
C GLY A 48 -1.76 7.89 3.74
N ALA A 49 -1.54 6.59 3.57
CA ALA A 49 -2.57 5.58 3.70
C ALA A 49 -2.98 5.36 5.15
N GLU A 50 -4.28 5.23 5.40
CA GLU A 50 -4.84 4.76 6.67
C GLU A 50 -4.38 3.33 6.99
N LEU A 51 -4.33 2.47 5.97
CA LEU A 51 -3.91 1.08 6.08
C LEU A 51 -3.33 0.58 4.75
N VAL A 52 -2.27 -0.21 4.85
CA VAL A 52 -1.72 -0.99 3.74
C VAL A 52 -1.64 -2.45 4.14
N SER A 53 -1.99 -3.36 3.22
CA SER A 53 -1.94 -4.81 3.46
C SER A 53 -1.40 -5.57 2.26
N ILE A 54 -0.61 -6.60 2.52
CA ILE A 54 -0.16 -7.59 1.54
C ILE A 54 -0.41 -8.97 2.13
N ALA A 55 -1.20 -9.80 1.43
CA ALA A 55 -1.53 -11.17 1.85
C ALA A 55 -2.05 -11.28 3.29
N GLY A 56 -2.88 -10.31 3.72
CA GLY A 56 -3.46 -10.28 5.07
C GLY A 56 -2.55 -9.70 6.15
N ARG A 57 -1.27 -9.41 5.85
CA ARG A 57 -0.37 -8.68 6.76
C ARG A 57 -0.50 -7.19 6.52
N TYR A 58 -0.85 -6.45 7.56
CA TYR A 58 -1.20 -5.03 7.44
C TYR A 58 -0.38 -4.12 8.35
N ARG A 59 -0.32 -2.84 7.98
CA ARG A 59 0.21 -1.74 8.77
C ARG A 59 -0.80 -0.60 8.73
N VAL A 60 -1.18 -0.09 9.89
CA VAL A 60 -2.02 1.12 10.04
C VAL A 60 -1.15 2.38 10.05
N SER A 61 -1.73 3.52 9.71
CA SER A 61 -1.07 4.83 9.62
C SER A 61 -0.25 5.21 10.84
N GLU A 62 -0.74 4.92 12.05
CA GLU A 62 -0.07 5.19 13.33
C GLU A 62 1.28 4.48 13.47
N ASN A 63 1.48 3.39 12.75
CA ASN A 63 2.71 2.59 12.76
C ASN A 63 3.58 2.82 11.51
N LEU A 64 3.23 3.79 10.66
CA LEU A 64 4.06 4.18 9.52
C LEU A 64 5.14 5.16 9.99
N GLU A 65 6.39 4.88 9.65
CA GLU A 65 7.48 5.82 9.93
C GLU A 65 7.31 7.10 9.12
N SER A 66 7.48 8.24 9.77
CA SER A 66 7.28 9.57 9.16
C SER A 66 8.13 9.81 7.92
N ARG A 67 9.28 9.14 7.78
CA ARG A 67 10.16 9.22 6.60
C ARG A 67 9.50 8.77 5.29
N TYR A 68 8.44 7.96 5.37
CA TYR A 68 7.74 7.44 4.19
C TYR A 68 6.51 8.29 3.81
N LEU A 69 5.98 9.08 4.75
CA LEU A 69 4.76 9.86 4.52
C LEU A 69 5.00 10.94 3.46
N GLY A 70 4.06 11.08 2.53
CA GLY A 70 4.15 12.02 1.42
C GLY A 70 5.20 11.65 0.37
N ARG A 71 5.82 10.47 0.45
CA ARG A 71 6.88 10.03 -0.47
C ARG A 71 6.40 8.93 -1.41
N SER A 72 7.19 8.74 -2.46
CA SER A 72 7.06 7.58 -3.34
C SER A 72 7.63 6.36 -2.63
N VAL A 73 6.82 5.31 -2.47
CA VAL A 73 7.16 4.16 -1.65
C VAL A 73 6.71 2.87 -2.33
N GLN A 74 7.60 1.88 -2.31
CA GLN A 74 7.28 0.48 -2.55
C GLN A 74 7.06 -0.22 -1.21
N ILE A 75 5.98 -1.00 -1.14
CA ILE A 75 5.66 -1.84 0.00
C ILE A 75 5.67 -3.29 -0.47
N ARG A 76 6.41 -4.14 0.25
CA ARG A 76 6.52 -5.58 -0.01
C ARG A 76 6.40 -6.38 1.27
N LEU A 77 5.98 -7.64 1.13
CA LEU A 77 6.11 -8.60 2.20
C LEU A 77 7.50 -9.26 2.13
N ASP A 78 8.17 -9.35 3.27
CA ASP A 78 9.44 -10.04 3.44
C ASP A 78 9.33 -10.98 4.65
N GLY A 79 9.21 -12.28 4.36
CA GLY A 79 8.74 -13.26 5.33
C GLY A 79 7.35 -12.89 5.82
N ASP A 80 7.26 -12.45 7.08
CA ASP A 80 6.00 -12.10 7.74
C ASP A 80 5.85 -10.60 8.05
N ALA A 81 6.80 -9.78 7.59
CA ALA A 81 6.87 -8.36 7.88
C ALA A 81 6.73 -7.52 6.61
N LEU A 82 5.93 -6.45 6.69
CA LEU A 82 5.88 -5.43 5.65
C LEU A 82 7.17 -4.59 5.67
N ARG A 83 7.81 -4.48 4.51
CA ARG A 83 8.97 -3.63 4.24
C ARG A 83 8.58 -2.47 3.35
N PHE A 84 9.11 -1.31 3.68
CA PHE A 84 8.87 -0.04 3.00
C PHE A 84 10.20 0.48 2.45
N GLU A 85 10.23 0.78 1.17
CA GLU A 85 11.43 1.25 0.44
C GLU A 85 11.05 2.53 -0.31
N LEU A 86 11.87 3.57 -0.17
CA LEU A 86 11.70 4.81 -0.95
C LEU A 86 12.05 4.53 -2.42
N LEU A 87 11.26 5.08 -3.32
CA LEU A 87 11.45 5.02 -4.78
C LEU A 87 12.01 6.33 -5.33
#